data_AF-A0A7R9SM78-F1
#
_entry.id   AF-A0A7R9SM78-F1
#
_cell.length_a   1.000
_cell.length_b   1.000
_cell.length_c   1.000
_cell.angle_alpha   90.00
_cell.angle_beta   90.00
_cell.angle_gamma   90.00
#
_symmetry.space_group_name_H-M   'P 1'
#
loop_
_entity.id
_entity.type
_entity.pdbx_description
1 polymer ?
#
loop_
_entity_poly.entity_id
_entity_poly.type
_entity_poly.pdbx_seq_one_letter_code
_entity_poly.pdbx_strand_id
1 'polypeptide(L)'
;KWEKTPNITALTWRFNSITIMVQKDILEAVSSKQRVKVISRYIRLAMKLHDLNNLHSEFAVLSALHSAPIHRLKKTWKMVSKKEIVLFENATQLFLPEGNFKNLRLYLETTKLPCVPFLGLYLTDLVLTDAAFPSYKKMTEDNFIMRDTKLDKIILSLKKHQESHYPQICCNLDIQNFLNSIHYEEESRKFLESEFFRLSLVLEPNKTAKKMSL
;
A
#
# COMPACT_ATOMS: atom_id res chain seq x y z
N LYS A 1 -5.33 -16.58 15.53
CA LYS A 1 -6.00 -15.35 15.01
C LYS A 1 -6.07 -15.36 13.48
N TRP A 2 -5.00 -15.76 12.78
CA TRP A 2 -4.90 -15.85 11.31
C TRP A 2 -5.78 -16.93 10.65
N GLU A 3 -6.08 -18.00 11.37
CA GLU A 3 -6.87 -19.14 10.87
C GLU A 3 -8.31 -18.78 10.49
N LYS A 4 -8.88 -17.70 11.05
CA LYS A 4 -10.28 -17.34 10.82
C LYS A 4 -10.52 -16.61 9.49
N THR A 5 -9.50 -15.97 8.92
CA THR A 5 -9.63 -15.14 7.70
C THR A 5 -8.41 -15.26 6.79
N PRO A 6 -8.06 -16.47 6.31
CA PRO A 6 -6.79 -16.72 5.61
C PRO A 6 -6.59 -15.88 4.34
N ASN A 7 -7.66 -15.63 3.57
CA ASN A 7 -7.57 -14.86 2.32
C ASN A 7 -7.35 -13.36 2.55
N ILE A 8 -7.99 -12.80 3.58
CA ILE A 8 -7.80 -11.39 3.98
C ILE A 8 -6.36 -11.20 4.46
N THR A 9 -5.89 -12.13 5.30
CA THR A 9 -4.51 -12.15 5.79
C THR A 9 -3.50 -12.27 4.63
N ALA A 10 -3.75 -13.15 3.67
CA ALA A 10 -2.89 -13.30 2.49
C ALA A 10 -2.78 -11.99 1.69
N LEU A 11 -3.89 -11.25 1.53
CA LEU A 11 -3.86 -9.96 0.81
C LEU A 11 -3.12 -8.88 1.60
N THR A 12 -3.24 -8.87 2.93
CA THR A 12 -2.44 -8.00 3.80
C THR A 12 -0.94 -8.34 3.70
N TRP A 13 -0.59 -9.64 3.71
CA TRP A 13 0.79 -10.06 3.51
C TRP A 13 1.32 -9.68 2.14
N ARG A 14 0.49 -9.75 1.08
CA ARG A 14 0.88 -9.30 -0.25
C ARG A 14 1.20 -7.80 -0.26
N PHE A 15 0.38 -6.98 0.38
CA PHE A 15 0.64 -5.54 0.54
C PHE A 15 2.00 -5.30 1.21
N ASN A 16 2.23 -5.94 2.36
CA ASN A 16 3.46 -5.80 3.13
C ASN A 16 4.70 -6.32 2.36
N SER A 17 4.55 -7.41 1.59
CA SER A 17 5.65 -7.97 0.82
C SER A 17 6.10 -7.02 -0.29
N ILE A 18 5.13 -6.36 -0.96
CA ILE A 18 5.42 -5.31 -1.93
C ILE A 18 6.14 -4.14 -1.24
N THR A 19 5.66 -3.69 -0.08
CA THR A 19 6.27 -2.53 0.58
C THR A 19 7.71 -2.81 1.01
N ILE A 20 7.95 -3.97 1.62
CA ILE A 20 9.29 -4.40 2.05
C ILE A 20 10.21 -4.57 0.85
N MET A 21 9.75 -5.19 -0.25
CA MET A 21 10.54 -5.35 -1.47
C MET A 21 10.99 -4.00 -2.04
N VAL A 22 10.08 -3.03 -2.13
CA VAL A 22 10.40 -1.67 -2.61
C VAL A 22 11.44 -1.00 -1.70
N GLN A 23 11.24 -1.06 -0.38
CA GLN A 23 12.18 -0.47 0.58
C GLN A 23 13.56 -1.11 0.49
N LYS A 24 13.61 -2.45 0.46
CA LYS A 24 14.83 -3.24 0.38
C LYS A 24 15.62 -2.92 -0.88
N ASP A 25 14.98 -2.97 -2.05
CA ASP A 25 15.61 -2.64 -3.34
C ASP A 25 16.26 -1.25 -3.35
N ILE A 26 15.61 -0.26 -2.71
CA ILE A 26 16.14 1.11 -2.63
C ILE A 26 17.29 1.18 -1.62
N LEU A 27 17.18 0.56 -0.46
CA LEU A 27 18.19 0.66 0.60
C LEU A 27 19.44 -0.19 0.31
N GLU A 28 19.32 -1.28 -0.44
CA GLU A 28 20.43 -2.15 -0.81
C GLU A 28 21.16 -1.70 -2.10
N ALA A 29 20.63 -0.70 -2.82
CA ALA A 29 21.28 -0.19 -4.01
C ALA A 29 22.62 0.50 -3.69
N VAL A 30 23.67 -0.01 -4.36
CA VAL A 30 25.10 0.25 -4.06
C VAL A 30 25.46 1.74 -4.14
N SER A 31 24.87 2.48 -5.08
CA SER A 31 25.17 3.90 -5.29
C SER A 31 23.93 4.78 -5.29
N SER A 32 24.11 6.08 -5.01
CA SER A 32 23.04 7.08 -5.10
C SER A 32 22.39 7.11 -6.48
N LYS A 33 23.18 6.96 -7.56
CA LYS A 33 22.68 6.90 -8.94
C LYS A 33 21.79 5.68 -9.17
N GLN A 34 22.18 4.51 -8.65
CA GLN A 34 21.35 3.30 -8.72
C GLN A 34 20.07 3.47 -7.90
N ARG A 35 20.16 4.01 -6.68
CA ARG A 35 18.99 4.33 -5.85
C ARG A 35 17.96 5.20 -6.57
N VAL A 36 18.41 6.27 -7.23
CA VAL A 36 17.55 7.12 -8.04
C VAL A 36 16.84 6.29 -9.13
N LYS A 37 17.57 5.46 -9.87
CA LYS A 37 16.97 4.58 -10.90
C LYS A 37 15.92 3.63 -10.32
N VAL A 38 16.16 3.07 -9.14
CA VAL A 38 15.21 2.18 -8.45
C VAL A 38 13.95 2.95 -8.02
N ILE A 39 14.09 4.12 -7.39
CA ILE A 39 12.97 5.00 -7.02
C ILE A 39 12.14 5.36 -8.27
N SER A 40 12.79 5.87 -9.31
CA SER A 40 12.18 6.22 -10.59
C SER A 40 11.41 5.05 -11.22
N ARG A 41 11.97 3.83 -11.15
CA ARG A 41 11.31 2.61 -11.62
C ARG A 41 10.03 2.33 -10.84
N TYR A 42 10.06 2.45 -9.52
CA TYR A 42 8.88 2.21 -8.67
C TYR A 42 7.79 3.27 -8.84
N ILE A 43 8.15 4.54 -9.09
CA ILE A 43 7.18 5.58 -9.46
C ILE A 43 6.47 5.19 -10.76
N ARG A 44 7.20 4.74 -11.79
CA ARG A 44 6.59 4.29 -13.05
C ARG A 44 5.76 3.03 -12.88
N LEU A 45 6.18 2.11 -12.00
CA LEU A 45 5.40 0.94 -11.65
C LEU A 45 4.06 1.33 -11.02
N ALA A 46 4.06 2.28 -10.08
CA ALA A 46 2.82 2.80 -9.50
C ALA A 46 1.87 3.35 -10.59
N MET A 47 2.39 4.07 -11.59
CA MET A 47 1.56 4.56 -12.70
C MET A 47 0.99 3.41 -13.53
N LYS A 48 1.76 2.32 -13.74
CA LYS A 48 1.26 1.12 -14.44
C LYS A 48 0.24 0.35 -13.63
N LEU A 49 0.34 0.36 -12.31
CA LEU A 49 -0.69 -0.21 -11.44
C LEU A 49 -1.96 0.65 -11.48
N HIS A 50 -1.82 1.98 -11.55
CA HIS A 50 -2.93 2.91 -11.75
C HIS A 50 -3.66 2.67 -13.08
N ASP A 51 -2.92 2.55 -14.19
CA ASP A 51 -3.47 2.24 -15.52
C ASP A 51 -4.31 0.93 -15.52
N LEU A 52 -4.02 0.01 -14.59
CA LEU A 52 -4.71 -1.27 -14.40
C LEU A 52 -5.81 -1.22 -13.32
N ASN A 53 -6.07 -0.07 -12.70
CA ASN A 53 -6.89 0.06 -11.50
C ASN A 53 -6.50 -0.94 -10.39
N ASN A 54 -5.21 -1.30 -10.29
CA ASN A 54 -4.69 -2.12 -9.20
C ASN A 54 -4.29 -1.22 -8.03
N LEU A 55 -5.30 -0.59 -7.43
CA LEU A 55 -5.16 0.42 -6.39
C LEU A 55 -4.54 -0.16 -5.11
N HIS A 56 -4.78 -1.44 -4.83
CA HIS A 56 -4.17 -2.13 -3.68
C HIS A 56 -2.64 -2.16 -3.78
N SER A 57 -2.11 -2.55 -4.94
CA SER A 57 -0.66 -2.64 -5.15
C SER A 57 -0.03 -1.28 -5.41
N GLU A 58 -0.75 -0.38 -6.09
CA GLU A 58 -0.33 1.00 -6.28
C GLU A 58 -0.07 1.66 -4.92
N PHE A 59 -1.04 1.54 -4.01
CA PHE A 59 -0.89 2.11 -2.67
C PHE A 59 0.25 1.48 -1.87
N ALA A 60 0.49 0.18 -2.03
CA ALA A 60 1.64 -0.48 -1.40
C ALA A 60 2.98 0.14 -1.84
N VAL A 61 3.16 0.35 -3.15
CA VAL A 61 4.37 0.97 -3.70
C VAL A 61 4.51 2.42 -3.19
N LEU A 62 3.44 3.21 -3.25
CA LEU A 62 3.47 4.60 -2.80
C LEU A 62 3.75 4.71 -1.29
N SER A 63 3.16 3.83 -0.49
CA SER A 63 3.40 3.76 0.97
C SER A 63 4.85 3.45 1.29
N ALA A 64 5.49 2.56 0.52
CA ALA A 64 6.90 2.26 0.67
C ALA A 64 7.80 3.45 0.34
N LEU A 65 7.47 4.21 -0.71
CA LEU A 65 8.20 5.42 -1.08
C LEU A 65 8.03 6.55 -0.04
N HIS A 66 6.85 6.66 0.57
CA HIS A 66 6.58 7.60 1.69
C HIS A 66 7.09 7.14 3.05
N SER A 67 7.52 5.88 3.16
CA SER A 67 7.99 5.35 4.44
C SER A 67 9.19 6.14 4.98
N ALA A 68 9.26 6.26 6.31
CA ALA A 68 10.32 7.00 6.99
C ALA A 68 11.75 6.72 6.49
N PRO A 69 12.22 5.46 6.30
CA PRO A 69 13.57 5.19 5.82
C PRO A 69 13.84 5.70 4.39
N ILE A 70 12.82 5.75 3.53
CA ILE A 70 12.98 6.19 2.14
C ILE A 70 12.80 7.70 2.02
N HIS A 71 11.75 8.25 2.61
CA HIS A 71 11.42 9.68 2.54
C HIS A 71 12.54 10.58 3.09
N ARG A 72 13.35 10.07 4.03
CA ARG A 72 14.47 10.84 4.61
C ARG A 72 15.72 10.93 3.75
N LEU A 73 15.84 10.17 2.66
CA LEU A 73 16.99 10.16 1.74
C LEU A 73 17.03 11.44 0.86
N LYS A 74 17.12 12.61 1.49
CA LYS A 74 16.94 13.92 0.84
C LYS A 74 17.95 14.18 -0.27
N LYS A 75 19.17 13.63 -0.22
CA LYS A 75 20.15 13.77 -1.32
C LYS A 75 19.72 12.93 -2.51
N THR A 76 19.29 11.69 -2.27
CA THR A 76 18.78 10.80 -3.32
C THR A 76 17.53 11.41 -3.99
N TRP A 77 16.55 11.88 -3.22
CA TRP A 77 15.33 12.51 -3.76
C TRP A 77 15.61 13.75 -4.62
N LYS A 78 16.62 14.57 -4.27
CA LYS A 78 17.03 15.73 -5.08
C LYS A 78 17.59 15.36 -6.46
N MET A 79 18.07 14.13 -6.61
CA MET A 79 18.61 13.62 -7.88
C MET A 79 17.53 12.96 -8.75
N VAL A 80 16.34 12.66 -8.20
CA VAL A 80 15.19 12.18 -8.97
C VAL A 80 14.69 13.31 -9.86
N SER A 81 14.26 12.97 -11.08
CA SER A 81 13.82 13.98 -12.04
C SER A 81 12.55 14.71 -11.55
N LYS A 82 12.44 16.01 -11.82
CA LYS A 82 11.24 16.80 -11.46
C LYS A 82 9.96 16.19 -12.01
N LYS A 83 10.01 15.65 -13.23
CA LYS A 83 8.87 14.96 -13.86
C LYS A 83 8.39 13.76 -13.03
N GLU A 84 9.31 12.95 -12.51
CA GLU A 84 8.95 11.79 -11.68
C GLU A 84 8.45 12.19 -10.30
N ILE A 85 9.00 13.25 -9.70
CA ILE A 85 8.48 13.81 -8.46
C ILE A 85 7.02 14.24 -8.62
N VAL A 86 6.69 14.97 -9.68
CA VAL A 86 5.31 15.39 -9.95
C VAL A 86 4.37 14.18 -10.14
N LEU A 87 4.81 13.14 -10.87
CA LEU A 87 4.03 11.91 -11.02
C LEU A 87 3.75 11.23 -9.67
N PHE A 88 4.78 11.16 -8.82
CA PHE A 88 4.68 10.59 -7.49
C PHE A 88 3.72 11.37 -6.58
N GLU A 89 3.85 12.70 -6.55
CA GLU A 89 3.00 13.59 -5.75
C GLU A 89 1.53 13.54 -6.20
N ASN A 90 1.29 13.53 -7.52
CA ASN A 90 -0.05 13.43 -8.09
C ASN A 90 -0.72 12.10 -7.76
N ALA A 91 -0.01 10.98 -7.92
CA ALA A 91 -0.56 9.67 -7.58
C ALA A 91 -0.84 9.51 -6.08
N THR A 92 -0.02 10.15 -5.24
CA THR A 92 -0.24 10.17 -3.78
C THR A 92 -1.56 10.83 -3.41
N GLN A 93 -2.03 11.85 -4.16
CA GLN A 93 -3.27 12.57 -3.83
C GLN A 93 -4.50 11.66 -3.74
N LEU A 94 -4.51 10.57 -4.49
CA LEU A 94 -5.61 9.62 -4.49
C LEU A 94 -5.74 8.90 -3.14
N PHE A 95 -4.62 8.61 -2.48
CA PHE A 95 -4.54 7.78 -1.28
C PHE A 95 -4.37 8.56 0.02
N LEU A 96 -4.64 9.87 -0.03
CA LEU A 96 -4.64 10.74 1.13
C LEU A 96 -5.69 10.27 2.17
N PRO A 97 -5.33 10.09 3.45
CA PRO A 97 -6.22 9.55 4.48
C PRO A 97 -7.36 10.51 4.88
N GLU A 98 -7.26 11.78 4.51
CA GLU A 98 -8.21 12.84 4.81
C GLU A 98 -9.65 12.45 4.43
N GLY A 99 -10.58 12.71 5.35
CA GLY A 99 -11.99 12.36 5.15
C GLY A 99 -12.22 10.85 4.99
N ASN A 100 -11.41 10.00 5.65
CA ASN A 100 -11.44 8.55 5.52
C ASN A 100 -11.22 8.11 4.07
N PHE A 101 -10.14 8.60 3.46
CA PHE A 101 -9.79 8.35 2.05
C PHE A 101 -10.86 8.83 1.06
N LYS A 102 -11.34 10.07 1.23
CA LYS A 102 -12.42 10.64 0.41
C LYS A 102 -12.11 10.58 -1.10
N ASN A 103 -10.88 10.88 -1.50
CA ASN A 103 -10.48 10.88 -2.92
C ASN A 103 -10.55 9.48 -3.52
N LEU A 104 -10.01 8.47 -2.82
CA LEU A 104 -10.07 7.07 -3.23
C LEU A 104 -11.51 6.57 -3.33
N ARG A 105 -12.37 6.95 -2.39
CA ARG A 105 -13.81 6.57 -2.42
C ARG A 105 -14.50 7.13 -3.65
N LEU A 106 -14.34 8.42 -3.94
CA LEU A 106 -14.93 9.06 -5.12
C LEU A 106 -14.42 8.42 -6.42
N TYR A 107 -13.13 8.08 -6.46
CA TYR A 107 -12.55 7.37 -7.59
C TYR A 107 -13.21 5.99 -7.77
N LEU A 108 -13.34 5.19 -6.71
CA LEU A 108 -13.97 3.88 -6.75
C LEU A 108 -15.45 3.91 -7.16
N GLU A 109 -16.19 4.97 -6.83
CA GLU A 109 -17.59 5.14 -7.27
C GLU A 109 -17.72 5.23 -8.78
N THR A 110 -16.74 5.84 -9.46
CA THR A 110 -16.73 6.05 -10.91
C THR A 110 -15.92 5.01 -11.68
N THR A 111 -15.11 4.20 -10.97
CA THR A 111 -14.23 3.19 -11.55
C THR A 111 -15.04 2.03 -12.12
N LYS A 112 -14.73 1.67 -13.37
CA LYS A 112 -15.25 0.47 -14.03
C LYS A 112 -14.30 -0.70 -13.81
N LEU A 113 -14.84 -1.92 -13.91
CA LEU A 113 -14.01 -3.12 -13.93
C LEU A 113 -13.13 -3.15 -15.19
N PRO A 114 -11.94 -3.77 -15.12
CA PRO A 114 -11.37 -4.43 -13.94
C PRO A 114 -10.74 -3.46 -12.94
N CYS A 115 -10.79 -3.80 -11.64
CA CYS A 115 -10.23 -3.02 -10.55
C CYS A 115 -9.91 -3.93 -9.34
N VAL A 116 -8.70 -3.80 -8.79
CA VAL A 116 -8.30 -4.39 -7.51
C VAL A 116 -8.27 -3.28 -6.47
N PRO A 117 -9.32 -3.11 -5.65
CA PRO A 117 -9.41 -1.98 -4.75
C PRO A 117 -8.53 -2.20 -3.51
N PHE A 118 -8.14 -1.11 -2.84
CA PHE A 118 -7.43 -1.20 -1.57
C PHE A 118 -8.34 -1.75 -0.47
N LEU A 119 -8.07 -2.97 -0.02
CA LEU A 119 -8.94 -3.68 0.92
C LEU A 119 -9.05 -2.99 2.29
N GLY A 120 -8.01 -2.27 2.72
CA GLY A 120 -8.00 -1.58 4.02
C GLY A 120 -9.12 -0.56 4.18
N LEU A 121 -9.63 0.00 3.08
CA LEU A 121 -10.78 0.90 3.06
C LEU A 121 -12.04 0.19 3.56
N TYR A 122 -12.33 -0.99 3.00
CA TYR A 122 -13.51 -1.79 3.35
C TYR A 122 -13.40 -2.40 4.75
N LEU A 123 -12.20 -2.83 5.14
CA LEU A 123 -11.97 -3.32 6.52
C LEU A 123 -12.23 -2.22 7.54
N THR A 124 -11.81 -0.98 7.25
CA THR A 124 -12.11 0.17 8.09
C THR A 124 -13.62 0.39 8.20
N ASP A 125 -14.36 0.29 7.09
CA ASP A 125 -15.82 0.45 7.11
C ASP A 125 -16.54 -0.65 7.90
N LEU A 126 -16.06 -1.90 7.83
CA LEU A 126 -16.57 -3.01 8.64
C LEU A 126 -16.37 -2.73 10.13
N VAL A 127 -15.17 -2.30 10.53
CA VAL A 127 -14.85 -1.95 11.93
C VAL A 127 -15.69 -0.79 12.42
N LEU A 128 -15.83 0.27 11.62
CA LEU A 128 -16.65 1.43 11.98
C LEU A 128 -18.14 1.08 12.06
N THR A 129 -18.63 0.19 11.19
CA THR A 129 -20.02 -0.29 11.24
C THR A 129 -20.26 -1.11 12.50
N ASP A 130 -19.34 -2.00 12.86
CA ASP A 130 -19.45 -2.80 14.09
C ASP A 130 -19.40 -1.92 15.35
N ALA A 131 -18.51 -0.93 15.37
CA ALA A 131 -18.39 0.03 16.47
C ALA A 131 -19.64 0.93 16.64
N ALA A 132 -20.31 1.28 15.53
CA ALA A 132 -21.52 2.10 15.56
C ALA A 132 -22.77 1.32 16.01
N PHE A 133 -22.77 0.00 15.82
CA PHE A 133 -23.89 -0.89 16.16
C PHE A 133 -23.42 -2.09 17.00
N PRO A 134 -22.94 -1.86 18.24
CA PRO A 134 -22.39 -2.93 19.08
C PRO A 134 -23.51 -3.78 19.69
N SER A 135 -23.38 -5.11 19.60
CA SER A 135 -24.25 -6.13 20.23
C SER A 135 -25.64 -6.36 19.62
N TYR A 136 -25.82 -7.55 19.01
CA TYR A 136 -27.12 -8.05 18.55
C TYR A 136 -28.18 -8.22 19.65
N LYS A 137 -27.77 -8.37 20.92
CA LYS A 137 -28.68 -8.75 22.01
C LYS A 137 -29.52 -7.60 22.58
N LYS A 138 -29.22 -6.34 22.22
CA LYS A 138 -29.92 -5.14 22.72
C LYS A 138 -30.24 -4.14 21.62
N MET A 139 -30.19 -4.57 20.37
CA MET A 139 -30.36 -3.69 19.22
C MET A 139 -31.85 -3.51 18.88
N THR A 140 -32.27 -2.29 18.55
CA THR A 140 -33.60 -2.05 18.00
C THR A 140 -33.68 -2.59 16.58
N GLU A 141 -34.90 -2.87 16.11
CA GLU A 141 -35.15 -3.34 14.74
C GLU A 141 -34.55 -2.36 13.70
N ASP A 142 -34.75 -1.05 13.89
CA ASP A 142 -34.21 -0.03 13.00
C ASP A 142 -32.67 -0.06 12.93
N ASN A 143 -32.00 -0.22 14.09
CA ASN A 143 -30.54 -0.30 14.13
C ASN A 143 -30.02 -1.59 13.47
N PHE A 144 -30.77 -2.69 13.58
CA PHE A 144 -30.47 -3.93 12.88
C PHE A 144 -30.54 -3.75 11.36
N ILE A 145 -31.64 -3.17 10.86
CA ILE A 145 -31.83 -2.89 9.43
C ILE A 145 -30.73 -1.95 8.91
N MET A 146 -30.39 -0.90 9.66
CA MET A 146 -29.32 0.03 9.28
C MET A 146 -27.96 -0.63 9.22
N ARG A 147 -27.65 -1.51 10.18
CA ARG A 147 -26.40 -2.26 10.23
C ARG A 147 -26.28 -3.22 9.04
N ASP A 148 -27.30 -4.03 8.81
CA ASP A 148 -27.30 -5.01 7.72
C ASP A 148 -27.23 -4.32 6.36
N THR A 149 -27.99 -3.25 6.15
CA THR A 149 -27.91 -2.43 4.93
C THR A 149 -26.49 -1.90 4.67
N LYS A 150 -25.77 -1.46 5.73
CA LYS A 150 -24.39 -0.99 5.58
C LYS A 150 -23.42 -2.11 5.25
N LEU A 151 -23.54 -3.26 5.94
CA LEU A 151 -22.69 -4.42 5.67
C LEU A 151 -22.93 -4.98 4.26
N ASP A 152 -24.19 -5.08 3.83
CA ASP A 152 -24.54 -5.54 2.50
C ASP A 152 -23.92 -4.65 1.42
N LYS A 153 -23.98 -3.32 1.59
CA LYS A 153 -23.32 -2.38 0.66
C LYS A 153 -21.81 -2.63 0.57
N ILE A 154 -21.14 -2.87 1.68
CA ILE A 154 -19.69 -3.17 1.73
C ILE A 154 -19.41 -4.48 0.98
N ILE A 155 -20.13 -5.56 1.32
CA ILE A 155 -19.91 -6.90 0.75
C ILE A 155 -20.26 -6.94 -0.74
N LEU A 156 -21.36 -6.32 -1.16
CA LEU A 156 -21.75 -6.26 -2.57
C LEU A 156 -20.75 -5.45 -3.40
N SER A 157 -20.23 -4.36 -2.86
CA SER A 157 -19.15 -3.60 -3.52
C SER A 157 -17.89 -4.46 -3.69
N LEU A 158 -17.47 -5.20 -2.65
CA LEU A 158 -16.34 -6.13 -2.77
C LEU A 158 -16.57 -7.24 -3.80
N LYS A 159 -17.76 -7.86 -3.78
CA LYS A 159 -18.14 -8.91 -4.76
C LYS A 159 -18.07 -8.39 -6.20
N LYS A 160 -18.59 -7.19 -6.47
CA LYS A 160 -18.48 -6.56 -7.79
C LYS A 160 -17.01 -6.46 -8.25
N HIS A 161 -16.09 -6.06 -7.37
CA HIS A 161 -14.67 -5.97 -7.73
C HIS A 161 -14.03 -7.34 -7.99
N GLN A 162 -14.53 -8.42 -7.38
CA GLN A 162 -14.05 -9.79 -7.63
C GLN A 162 -14.41 -10.31 -9.04
N GLU A 163 -15.35 -9.69 -9.73
CA GLU A 163 -15.68 -10.01 -11.13
C GLU A 163 -14.63 -9.49 -12.12
N SER A 164 -13.66 -8.69 -11.65
CA SER A 164 -12.56 -8.15 -12.47
C SER A 164 -11.79 -9.22 -13.21
N HIS A 165 -11.64 -9.04 -14.52
CA HIS A 165 -10.81 -9.87 -15.40
C HIS A 165 -9.78 -9.02 -16.14
N TYR A 166 -8.55 -9.53 -16.24
CA TYR A 166 -7.41 -8.86 -16.88
C TYR A 166 -6.91 -9.64 -18.12
N PRO A 167 -7.68 -9.71 -19.22
CA PRO A 167 -7.34 -10.53 -20.39
C PRO A 167 -6.06 -10.07 -21.10
N GLN A 168 -5.69 -8.80 -20.97
CA GLN A 168 -4.47 -8.22 -21.54
C GLN A 168 -3.19 -8.65 -20.81
N ILE A 169 -3.29 -9.29 -19.64
CA ILE A 169 -2.14 -9.72 -18.85
C ILE A 169 -1.90 -11.21 -19.09
N CYS A 170 -0.81 -11.52 -19.81
CA CYS A 170 -0.38 -12.90 -19.97
C CYS A 170 0.21 -13.44 -18.66
N CYS A 171 -0.25 -14.61 -18.23
CA CYS A 171 0.32 -15.30 -17.09
C CYS A 171 1.73 -15.80 -17.44
N ASN A 172 2.72 -15.40 -16.64
CA ASN A 172 4.07 -15.93 -16.70
C ASN A 172 4.39 -16.65 -15.39
N LEU A 173 4.59 -17.95 -15.46
CA LEU A 173 4.74 -18.81 -14.28
C LEU A 173 6.03 -18.50 -13.51
N ASP A 174 7.14 -18.22 -14.20
CA ASP A 174 8.41 -17.91 -13.54
C ASP A 174 8.33 -16.63 -12.72
N ILE A 175 7.69 -15.59 -13.28
CA ILE A 175 7.45 -14.33 -12.57
C ILE A 175 6.52 -14.56 -11.37
N GLN A 176 5.45 -15.34 -11.53
CA GLN A 176 4.55 -15.65 -10.42
C GLN A 176 5.26 -16.41 -9.31
N ASN A 177 6.04 -17.43 -9.65
CA ASN A 177 6.83 -18.19 -8.68
C ASN A 177 7.84 -17.31 -7.96
N PHE A 178 8.56 -16.45 -8.69
CA PHE A 178 9.45 -15.47 -8.08
C PHE A 178 8.70 -14.55 -7.11
N LEU A 179 7.59 -13.94 -7.53
CA LEU A 179 6.80 -13.04 -6.69
C LEU A 179 6.15 -13.74 -5.49
N ASN A 180 5.86 -15.04 -5.60
CA ASN A 180 5.33 -15.85 -4.50
C ASN A 180 6.45 -16.34 -3.57
N SER A 181 7.70 -16.41 -4.03
CA SER A 181 8.82 -16.75 -3.15
C SER A 181 9.17 -15.62 -2.16
N ILE A 182 8.70 -14.39 -2.44
CA ILE A 182 8.91 -13.22 -1.58
C ILE A 182 7.88 -13.24 -0.44
N HIS A 183 8.25 -13.86 0.67
CA HIS A 183 7.48 -13.87 1.91
C HIS A 183 8.31 -13.32 3.08
N TYR A 184 7.72 -12.37 3.81
CA TYR A 184 8.28 -11.83 5.05
C TYR A 184 7.31 -12.10 6.18
N GLU A 185 7.78 -12.82 7.20
CA GLU A 185 6.97 -13.09 8.39
C GLU A 185 6.73 -11.81 9.19
N GLU A 186 5.61 -11.76 9.91
CA GLU A 186 5.17 -10.54 10.59
C GLU A 186 6.08 -10.14 11.76
N GLU A 187 6.67 -11.12 12.44
CA GLU A 187 7.65 -10.87 13.51
C GLU A 187 8.95 -10.30 12.95
N SER A 188 9.36 -10.76 11.75
CA SER A 188 10.48 -10.17 11.02
C SER A 188 10.21 -8.73 10.58
N ARG A 189 8.95 -8.31 10.41
CA ARG A 189 8.62 -6.97 9.93
C ARG A 189 9.07 -5.86 10.88
N LYS A 190 8.80 -5.97 12.18
CA LYS A 190 9.20 -4.93 13.16
C LYS A 190 10.72 -4.75 13.18
N PHE A 191 11.43 -5.88 13.09
CA PHE A 191 12.88 -5.89 12.97
C PHE A 191 13.34 -5.27 11.63
N LEU A 192 12.68 -5.58 10.53
CA LEU A 192 13.01 -5.00 9.22
C LEU A 192 12.76 -3.49 9.18
N GLU A 193 11.70 -2.99 9.81
CA GLU A 193 11.42 -1.54 9.86
C GLU A 193 12.54 -0.78 10.59
N SER A 194 13.02 -1.29 11.74
CA SER A 194 14.14 -0.68 12.46
C SER A 194 15.45 -0.79 11.68
N GLU A 195 15.72 -1.95 11.07
CA GLU A 195 16.92 -2.16 10.24
C GLU A 195 16.93 -1.28 8.99
N PHE A 196 15.80 -1.14 8.29
CA PHE A 196 15.69 -0.25 7.14
C PHE A 196 15.93 1.20 7.52
N PHE A 197 15.42 1.63 8.68
CA PHE A 197 15.71 2.97 9.19
C PHE A 197 17.20 3.13 9.50
N ARG A 198 17.83 2.14 10.14
CA ARG A 198 19.28 2.14 10.41
C ARG A 198 20.11 2.20 9.13
N LEU A 199 19.79 1.38 8.13
CA LEU A 199 20.45 1.39 6.82
C LEU A 199 20.33 2.77 6.15
N SER A 200 19.15 3.38 6.19
CA SER A 200 18.95 4.71 5.62
C SER A 200 19.86 5.77 6.28
N LEU A 201 20.12 5.66 7.59
CA LEU A 201 21.02 6.56 8.32
C LEU A 201 22.48 6.37 7.89
N VAL A 202 22.90 5.14 7.61
CA VAL A 202 24.23 4.84 7.07
C VAL A 202 24.38 5.44 5.66
N LEU A 203 23.37 5.28 4.81
CA LEU A 203 23.38 5.81 3.44
C LEU A 203 23.38 7.35 3.40
N GLU A 204 22.57 7.97 4.25
CA GLU A 204 22.45 9.42 4.36
C GLU A 204 22.37 9.85 5.83
N PRO A 205 23.52 10.15 6.49
CA PRO A 205 23.55 10.58 7.88
C PRO A 205 22.87 11.93 8.11
N ASN A 206 22.32 12.13 9.32
CA ASN A 206 21.77 13.42 9.73
C ASN A 206 22.87 14.48 9.80
N LYS A 207 22.57 15.71 9.33
CA LYS A 207 23.54 16.82 9.29
C LYS A 207 24.14 17.19 10.67
N THR A 208 23.44 16.87 11.76
CA THR A 208 23.84 17.15 13.15
C THR A 208 24.92 16.22 13.71
N ALA A 209 25.15 15.04 13.12
CA ALA A 209 26.16 14.09 13.62
C ALA A 209 27.61 14.53 13.35
N LYS A 210 27.83 15.53 12.48
CA LYS A 210 29.17 16.05 12.14
C LYS A 210 29.70 17.15 13.08
N LYS A 211 28.92 17.58 14.07
CA LYS A 211 29.29 18.70 14.97
C LYS A 211 29.75 18.29 16.38
N MET A 212 29.82 17.00 16.69
CA MET A 212 30.29 16.51 18.01
C MET A 212 31.65 15.81 17.96
N SER A 213 32.44 16.05 16.93
CA SER A 213 33.79 15.47 16.78
C SER A 213 34.80 16.48 16.22
N LEU A 214 34.84 17.67 16.83
CA LEU A 214 35.94 18.64 16.74
C LEU A 214 36.04 19.38 18.08
#